data_AF-K3WGZ3-F1
#
_entry.id   AF-K3WGZ3-F1
#
_cell.length_a   1.000
_cell.length_b   1.000
_cell.length_c   1.000
_cell.angle_alpha   90.00
_cell.angle_beta   90.00
_cell.angle_gamma   90.00
#
_symmetry.space_group_name_H-M   'P 1'
#
loop_
_entity.id
_entity.type
_entity.pdbx_description
1 polymer ?
#
loop_
_entity_poly.entity_id
_entity_poly.type
_entity_poly.pdbx_seq_one_letter_code
_entity_poly.pdbx_strand_id
1 'polypeptide(L)'
;ALATYHNDLDALRCCFDPSLNALQISRATYLDICMHEQVQVDAITDSLEHEEKQNALMDEKMEFFAAVEQGKLTLGDTLLHIAVRLGHEAIVDFLLLTDHVRSPGARTPESALRPPTAPQPPSTPAFSGSSQSAPALNASSAPLNTTQTPNFKGELPKDVVGNNLFIKLLLETVFDVHDVFGVAYKGEPKVHRMVGCLRRIWPLWMFEGQQEVASLVRVIYDTRSSDPAFGNLVKVVIAVSERFRSIVSSDGVRLATRLLRKHDGDIQAARHTLTSEWTSEQKRQLLFEIFKRWFRTWKWRRHDERDTAYVQFFDAAMGAWLQLAQDLQLHRVGDSTSATSNEYIDTRVDAAVLKRYELQIWKRRMHPPFTYMEDLCTHLTALESHLELAHLKT
;
A
#
# COMPACT_ATOMS: atom_id res chain seq x y z
N ALA A 1 4.39 -12.49 14.73
CA ALA A 1 4.37 -13.19 13.43
C ALA A 1 3.03 -13.90 13.19
N LEU A 2 2.52 -14.65 14.16
CA LEU A 2 1.25 -15.39 14.02
C LEU A 2 0.02 -14.51 13.87
N ALA A 3 -0.11 -13.43 14.63
CA ALA A 3 -1.18 -12.45 14.41
C ALA A 3 -1.18 -11.93 12.95
N THR A 4 0.01 -11.68 12.40
CA THR A 4 0.17 -11.31 10.98
C THR A 4 -0.18 -12.45 10.03
N TYR A 5 0.15 -13.70 10.38
CA TYR A 5 -0.15 -14.89 9.59
C TYR A 5 -1.65 -15.25 9.57
N HIS A 6 -2.39 -14.98 10.65
CA HIS A 6 -3.84 -15.23 10.74
C HIS A 6 -4.71 -14.05 10.28
N ASN A 7 -4.10 -12.96 9.81
CA ASN A 7 -4.79 -11.71 9.49
C ASN A 7 -5.52 -11.08 10.70
N ASP A 8 -5.00 -11.28 11.92
CA ASP A 8 -5.56 -10.72 13.14
C ASP A 8 -4.89 -9.38 13.46
N LEU A 9 -5.50 -8.30 12.95
CA LEU A 9 -5.01 -6.95 13.15
C LEU A 9 -5.13 -6.50 14.62
N ASP A 10 -6.15 -6.94 15.34
CA ASP A 10 -6.39 -6.49 16.71
C ASP A 10 -5.43 -7.15 17.68
N ALA A 11 -5.17 -8.45 17.53
CA ALA A 11 -4.09 -9.12 18.26
C ALA A 11 -2.73 -8.51 17.92
N LEU A 12 -2.47 -8.21 16.64
CA LEU A 12 -1.22 -7.56 16.23
C LEU A 12 -1.07 -6.20 16.91
N ARG A 13 -2.10 -5.35 16.93
CA ARG A 13 -2.05 -4.03 17.59
C ARG A 13 -1.69 -4.11 19.07
N CYS A 14 -2.21 -5.11 19.77
CA CYS A 14 -1.95 -5.30 21.20
C CYS A 14 -0.51 -5.70 21.51
N CYS A 15 0.14 -6.43 20.61
CA CYS A 15 1.51 -6.94 20.82
C CYS A 15 2.58 -6.29 19.93
N PHE A 16 2.22 -5.31 19.09
CA PHE A 16 3.13 -4.70 18.13
C PHE A 16 4.14 -3.78 18.81
N ASP A 17 5.43 -4.08 18.64
CA ASP A 17 6.53 -3.19 18.98
C ASP A 17 7.19 -2.64 17.70
N PRO A 18 7.18 -1.31 17.48
CA PRO A 18 7.92 -0.62 16.43
C PRO A 18 9.36 -1.08 16.19
N SER A 19 10.08 -1.39 17.27
CA SER A 19 11.50 -1.78 17.20
C SER A 19 11.70 -3.12 16.49
N LEU A 20 10.65 -3.95 16.42
CA LEU A 20 10.66 -5.27 15.81
C LEU A 20 10.16 -5.27 14.37
N ASN A 21 9.78 -4.12 13.81
CA ASN A 21 9.17 -4.03 12.49
C ASN A 21 10.11 -4.57 11.38
N ALA A 22 11.41 -4.28 11.50
CA ALA A 22 12.44 -4.77 10.58
C ALA A 22 13.06 -6.11 10.98
N LEU A 23 12.56 -6.74 12.05
CA LEU A 23 13.08 -8.04 12.48
C LEU A 23 12.74 -9.10 11.43
N GLN A 24 13.79 -9.78 10.97
CA GLN A 24 13.69 -10.89 10.03
C GLN A 24 13.48 -12.17 10.82
N ILE A 25 12.46 -12.95 10.47
CA ILE A 25 12.18 -14.20 11.17
C ILE A 25 13.26 -15.22 10.82
N SER A 26 14.03 -15.66 11.82
CA SER A 26 15.03 -16.71 11.64
C SER A 26 14.59 -17.99 12.34
N ARG A 27 15.03 -19.14 11.82
CA ARG A 27 14.77 -20.44 12.45
C ARG A 27 15.36 -20.53 13.85
N ALA A 28 16.55 -19.95 14.04
CA ALA A 28 17.21 -19.92 15.35
C ALA A 28 16.39 -19.12 16.37
N THR A 29 16.01 -17.90 16.00
CA THR A 29 15.19 -17.02 16.85
C THR A 29 13.85 -17.65 17.21
N TYR A 30 13.20 -18.34 16.26
CA TYR A 30 11.95 -19.04 16.55
C TYR A 30 12.14 -20.20 17.52
N LEU A 31 13.18 -21.02 17.33
CA LEU A 31 13.49 -22.13 18.25
C LEU A 31 13.84 -21.63 19.66
N ASP A 32 14.58 -20.52 19.77
CA ASP A 32 14.89 -19.90 21.06
C ASP A 32 13.62 -19.43 21.79
N ILE A 33 12.65 -18.86 21.07
CA ILE A 33 11.34 -18.48 21.62
C ILE A 33 10.58 -19.72 22.09
N CYS A 34 10.49 -20.76 21.26
CA CYS A 34 9.84 -22.01 21.65
C CYS A 34 10.48 -22.65 22.88
N MET A 35 11.82 -22.60 23.00
CA MET A 35 12.51 -23.10 24.20
C MET A 35 12.15 -22.30 25.44
N HIS A 36 12.07 -20.98 25.33
CA HIS A 36 11.69 -20.12 26.45
C HIS A 36 10.24 -20.35 26.88
N GLU A 37 9.31 -20.48 25.92
CA GLU A 37 7.91 -20.80 26.19
C GLU A 37 7.75 -22.20 26.79
N GLN A 38 8.52 -23.19 26.32
CA GLN A 38 8.53 -24.52 26.91
C GLN A 38 8.91 -24.48 28.39
N VAL A 39 9.93 -23.70 28.78
CA VAL A 39 10.32 -23.53 30.19
C VAL A 39 9.18 -22.90 31.01
N GLN A 40 8.39 -22.00 30.43
CA GLN A 40 7.23 -21.41 31.11
C GLN A 40 6.09 -22.41 31.27
N VAL A 41 5.84 -23.24 30.26
CA VAL A 41 4.83 -24.32 30.32
C VAL A 41 5.24 -25.35 31.38
N ASP A 42 6.50 -25.78 31.40
CA ASP A 42 7.03 -26.76 32.36
C ASP A 42 6.95 -26.25 33.82
N ALA A 43 6.89 -24.94 34.03
CA ALA A 43 6.74 -24.33 35.35
C ALA A 43 5.30 -24.36 35.90
N ILE A 44 4.31 -24.75 35.09
CA ILE A 44 2.90 -24.81 35.48
C ILE A 44 2.64 -26.06 36.32
N THR A 45 2.16 -25.87 37.54
CA THR A 45 1.89 -26.95 38.48
C THR A 45 0.55 -27.64 38.28
N ASP A 46 -0.42 -26.97 37.66
CA ASP A 46 -1.72 -27.58 37.33
C ASP A 46 -1.56 -28.48 36.10
N SER A 47 -1.84 -29.78 36.25
CA SER A 47 -1.64 -30.77 35.21
C SER A 47 -2.54 -30.56 33.99
N LEU A 48 -3.77 -30.08 34.18
CA LEU A 48 -4.70 -29.88 33.08
C LEU A 48 -4.33 -28.63 32.28
N GLU A 49 -4.02 -27.54 32.97
CA GLU A 49 -3.53 -26.31 32.33
C GLU A 49 -2.18 -26.52 31.63
N HIS A 50 -1.29 -27.32 32.22
CA HIS A 50 -0.02 -27.70 31.62
C HIS A 50 -0.23 -28.47 30.30
N GLU A 51 -1.07 -29.51 30.29
CA GLU A 51 -1.35 -30.30 29.09
C GLU A 51 -1.99 -29.45 27.99
N GLU A 52 -2.96 -28.60 28.34
CA GLU A 52 -3.60 -27.68 27.38
C GLU A 52 -2.59 -26.73 26.73
N LYS A 53 -1.72 -26.08 27.52
CA LYS A 53 -0.72 -25.15 26.98
C LYS A 53 0.40 -25.87 26.23
N GLN A 54 0.78 -27.07 26.65
CA GLN A 54 1.76 -27.88 25.94
C GLN A 54 1.25 -28.28 24.55
N ASN A 55 -0.02 -28.69 24.45
CA ASN A 55 -0.64 -29.01 23.17
C ASN A 55 -0.71 -27.78 22.27
N ALA A 56 -1.14 -26.63 22.79
CA ALA A 56 -1.18 -25.37 22.03
C ALA A 56 0.20 -24.98 21.48
N LEU A 57 1.27 -25.09 22.29
CA LEU A 57 2.64 -24.80 21.85
C LEU A 57 3.11 -25.76 20.75
N MET A 58 2.78 -27.04 20.84
CA MET A 58 3.13 -28.03 19.82
C MET A 58 2.36 -27.81 18.51
N ASP A 59 1.08 -27.46 18.60
CA ASP A 59 0.24 -27.12 17.46
C ASP A 59 0.77 -25.87 16.74
N GLU A 60 1.12 -24.82 17.49
CA GLU A 60 1.71 -23.59 16.94
C GLU A 60 3.04 -23.88 16.22
N LYS A 61 3.90 -24.68 16.86
CA LYS A 61 5.19 -25.10 16.27
C LYS A 61 4.97 -25.87 14.97
N MET A 62 4.03 -26.81 14.97
CA MET A 62 3.70 -27.60 13.79
C MET A 62 3.17 -26.72 12.66
N GLU A 63 2.28 -25.77 12.98
CA GLU A 63 1.73 -24.82 12.02
C GLU A 63 2.82 -23.93 11.41
N PHE A 64 3.72 -23.40 12.24
CA PHE A 64 4.82 -22.57 11.76
C PHE A 64 5.72 -23.33 10.77
N PHE A 65 6.16 -24.54 11.11
CA PHE A 65 7.00 -25.34 10.22
C PHE A 65 6.26 -25.77 8.96
N ALA A 66 4.98 -26.15 9.07
CA ALA A 66 4.15 -26.45 7.91
C ALA A 66 4.00 -25.23 6.98
N ALA A 67 3.83 -24.03 7.52
CA ALA A 67 3.74 -22.80 6.74
C ALA A 67 5.06 -22.47 6.03
N VAL A 68 6.21 -22.75 6.65
CA VAL A 68 7.53 -22.61 6.02
C VAL A 68 7.73 -23.64 4.91
N GLU A 69 7.37 -24.91 5.14
CA GLU A 69 7.49 -25.97 4.14
C GLU A 69 6.58 -25.76 2.92
N GLN A 70 5.36 -25.26 3.15
CA GLN A 70 4.42 -24.89 2.10
C GLN A 70 4.83 -23.61 1.35
N GLY A 71 5.89 -22.92 1.78
CA GLY A 71 6.35 -21.66 1.19
C GLY A 71 5.43 -20.45 1.46
N LYS A 72 4.47 -20.59 2.37
CA LYS A 72 3.62 -19.49 2.85
C LYS A 72 4.39 -18.51 3.72
N LEU A 73 5.42 -19.00 4.42
CA LEU A 73 6.42 -18.21 5.12
C LEU A 73 7.78 -18.52 4.54
N THR A 74 8.63 -17.51 4.39
CA THR A 74 10.05 -17.70 4.05
C THR A 74 10.91 -17.24 5.21
N LEU A 75 11.96 -18.00 5.54
CA LEU A 75 12.94 -17.56 6.53
C LEU A 75 13.58 -16.24 6.06
N GLY A 76 13.67 -15.31 6.99
CA GLY A 76 14.11 -13.94 6.75
C GLY A 76 12.97 -12.97 6.41
N ASP A 77 11.73 -13.45 6.23
CA ASP A 77 10.58 -12.58 6.03
C ASP A 77 10.39 -11.69 7.28
N THR A 78 10.20 -10.38 7.04
CA THR A 78 9.73 -9.44 8.06
C THR A 78 8.20 -9.51 8.18
N LEU A 79 7.60 -8.86 9.17
CA LEU A 79 6.14 -8.77 9.28
C LEU A 79 5.49 -8.22 8.00
N LEU A 80 6.14 -7.27 7.33
CA LEU A 80 5.66 -6.72 6.08
C LEU A 80 5.71 -7.75 4.94
N HIS A 81 6.76 -8.57 4.84
CA HIS A 81 6.81 -9.65 3.82
C HIS A 81 5.66 -10.64 4.01
N ILE A 82 5.40 -11.06 5.26
CA ILE A 82 4.33 -12.00 5.57
C ILE A 82 2.98 -11.40 5.18
N ALA A 83 2.70 -10.16 5.62
CA ALA A 83 1.45 -9.48 5.32
C ALA A 83 1.25 -9.31 3.80
N VAL A 84 2.31 -8.97 3.07
CA VAL A 84 2.27 -8.80 1.62
C VAL A 84 2.05 -10.14 0.90
N ARG A 85 2.82 -11.17 1.25
CA ARG A 85 2.77 -12.51 0.64
C ARG A 85 1.40 -13.17 0.83
N LEU A 86 0.80 -12.99 2.01
CA LEU A 86 -0.52 -13.54 2.34
C LEU A 86 -1.68 -12.63 1.89
N GLY A 87 -1.40 -11.42 1.40
CA GLY A 87 -2.43 -10.52 0.91
C GLY A 87 -3.23 -9.79 2.00
N HIS A 88 -2.66 -9.63 3.20
CA HIS A 88 -3.31 -9.03 4.37
C HIS A 88 -3.27 -7.50 4.34
N GLU A 89 -4.12 -6.91 3.49
CA GLU A 89 -4.18 -5.48 3.20
C GLU A 89 -4.25 -4.61 4.46
N ALA A 90 -5.11 -4.96 5.42
CA ALA A 90 -5.31 -4.18 6.64
C ALA A 90 -4.06 -4.13 7.53
N ILE A 91 -3.28 -5.21 7.55
CA ILE A 91 -2.01 -5.25 8.27
C ILE A 91 -0.94 -4.47 7.52
N VAL A 92 -0.88 -4.57 6.18
CA VAL A 92 0.04 -3.75 5.38
C VAL A 92 -0.21 -2.25 5.61
N ASP A 93 -1.47 -1.83 5.56
CA ASP A 93 -1.87 -0.45 5.87
C ASP A 93 -1.46 -0.06 7.30
N PHE A 94 -1.70 -0.91 8.30
CA PHE A 94 -1.28 -0.63 9.68
C PHE A 94 0.24 -0.44 9.80
N LEU A 95 1.03 -1.32 9.19
CA LEU A 95 2.49 -1.29 9.25
C LEU A 95 3.08 -0.04 8.57
N LEU A 96 2.47 0.44 7.47
CA LEU A 96 2.93 1.58 6.69
C LEU A 96 2.41 2.94 7.18
N LEU A 97 1.17 3.00 7.69
CA LEU A 97 0.48 4.27 7.99
C LEU A 97 0.65 4.74 9.43
N THR A 98 1.10 3.87 10.33
CA THR A 98 1.19 4.18 11.75
C THR A 98 2.51 4.89 12.05
N ASP A 99 2.43 6.06 12.71
CA ASP A 99 3.61 6.78 13.19
C ASP A 99 4.20 6.03 14.38
N HIS A 100 5.30 5.31 14.13
CA HIS A 100 5.96 4.48 15.12
C HIS A 100 6.91 5.25 16.05
N VAL A 101 6.85 6.59 16.05
CA VAL A 101 7.68 7.43 16.92
C VAL A 101 7.14 7.32 18.35
N ARG A 102 7.83 6.53 19.17
CA ARG A 102 7.65 6.52 20.63
C ARG A 102 7.99 7.93 21.14
N SER A 103 6.98 8.75 21.44
CA SER A 103 7.19 10.01 22.15
C SER A 103 7.85 9.69 23.51
N PRO A 104 9.06 10.20 23.80
CA PRO A 104 9.66 10.03 25.11
C PRO A 104 8.89 10.93 26.10
N GLY A 105 7.77 10.43 26.62
CA GLY A 105 6.92 11.20 27.52
C GLY A 105 5.51 10.68 27.73
N ALA A 106 5.03 9.68 26.98
CA ALA A 106 3.74 9.04 27.26
C ALA A 106 3.88 8.13 28.50
N ARG A 107 3.81 8.74 29.68
CA ARG A 107 3.64 8.04 30.95
C ARG A 107 2.30 7.30 30.91
N THR A 108 2.35 5.99 31.09
CA THR A 108 1.22 5.17 31.54
C THR A 108 0.62 5.80 32.81
N PRO A 109 -0.71 5.87 32.95
CA PRO A 109 -1.33 6.34 34.19
C PRO A 109 -1.39 5.15 35.15
N GLU A 110 -0.34 4.96 35.95
CA GLU A 110 -0.46 4.09 37.10
C GLU A 110 0.30 4.63 38.31
N SER A 111 -0.48 4.77 39.38
CA SER A 111 -0.08 4.94 40.77
C SER A 111 0.55 6.28 41.17
N ALA A 112 -0.35 7.22 41.47
CA ALA A 112 -0.10 8.18 42.55
C ALA A 112 0.04 7.41 43.87
N LEU A 113 1.24 7.43 44.46
CA LEU A 113 1.48 7.57 45.91
C LEU A 113 2.99 7.50 46.18
N ARG A 114 3.58 8.67 46.35
CA ARG A 114 4.75 8.94 47.22
C ARG A 114 4.32 10.11 48.12
N PRO A 115 4.93 10.42 49.28
CA PRO A 115 6.34 10.17 49.68
C PRO A 115 6.44 9.87 51.22
N PRO A 116 7.53 10.16 52.01
CA PRO A 116 8.90 10.64 51.70
C PRO A 116 10.09 10.02 52.51
N THR A 117 11.33 10.38 52.07
CA THR A 117 12.60 10.57 52.85
C THR A 117 13.28 9.37 53.55
N ALA A 118 14.60 9.17 53.62
CA ALA A 118 15.87 9.88 53.30
C ALA A 118 17.03 8.83 53.30
N PRO A 119 18.32 9.17 53.51
CA PRO A 119 19.32 9.76 52.62
C PRO A 119 20.46 8.78 52.20
N GLN A 120 21.19 9.13 51.13
CA GLN A 120 22.42 8.44 50.69
C GLN A 120 23.63 8.73 51.60
N PRO A 121 24.60 7.80 51.70
CA PRO A 121 25.97 8.11 52.11
C PRO A 121 26.96 8.17 50.92
N PRO A 122 28.15 8.80 51.08
CA PRO A 122 29.04 9.17 49.99
C PRO A 122 30.21 8.19 49.74
N SER A 123 30.63 8.15 48.46
CA SER A 123 32.00 8.04 47.91
C SER A 123 32.96 6.90 48.33
N THR A 124 33.48 6.15 47.33
CA THR A 124 34.94 6.08 47.01
C THR A 124 35.22 5.35 45.67
N PRO A 125 36.37 5.63 45.00
CA PRO A 125 36.67 5.17 43.64
C PRO A 125 37.68 4.00 43.56
N ALA A 126 37.79 3.46 42.34
CA ALA A 126 38.87 2.64 41.77
C ALA A 126 38.89 1.13 42.10
N PHE A 127 38.72 0.28 41.07
CA PHE A 127 39.81 -0.53 40.54
C PHE A 127 39.49 -1.13 39.17
N SER A 128 40.48 -1.07 38.29
CA SER A 128 40.51 -1.57 36.93
C SER A 128 40.64 -3.10 36.93
N GLY A 129 39.79 -3.78 36.14
CA GLY A 129 39.90 -5.21 35.86
C GLY A 129 39.47 -5.46 34.43
N SER A 130 40.45 -5.62 33.54
CA SER A 130 40.28 -5.94 32.13
C SER A 130 39.71 -7.35 31.96
N SER A 131 38.49 -7.42 31.44
CA SER A 131 37.91 -8.66 30.90
C SER A 131 37.32 -8.34 29.54
N GLN A 132 37.99 -8.86 28.50
CA GLN A 132 37.57 -8.81 27.11
C GLN A 132 36.10 -9.23 27.00
N SER A 133 35.26 -8.30 26.55
CA SER A 133 33.88 -8.56 26.16
C SER A 133 33.64 -7.96 24.78
N ALA A 134 33.03 -8.78 23.93
CA ALA A 134 32.74 -8.58 22.51
C ALA A 134 32.10 -7.20 22.22
N PRO A 135 32.25 -6.66 20.99
CA PRO A 135 31.84 -5.30 20.70
C PRO A 135 30.34 -5.16 20.92
N ALA A 136 29.99 -4.29 21.87
CA ALA A 136 28.63 -3.86 22.13
C ALA A 136 28.03 -3.29 20.84
N LEU A 137 26.82 -3.74 20.52
CA LEU A 137 25.90 -3.16 19.54
C LEU A 137 25.53 -1.73 19.96
N ASN A 138 26.49 -0.81 19.91
CA ASN A 138 26.24 0.62 19.91
C ASN A 138 26.16 1.07 18.45
N ALA A 139 25.05 0.73 17.80
CA ALA A 139 24.57 1.47 16.66
C ALA A 139 23.25 2.10 17.06
N SER A 140 23.28 3.42 17.23
CA SER A 140 22.11 4.28 17.10
C SER A 140 21.56 4.12 15.68
N SER A 141 20.88 3.03 15.38
CA SER A 141 20.25 2.82 14.09
C SER A 141 18.88 3.47 14.12
N ALA A 142 18.65 4.41 13.20
CA ALA A 142 17.30 4.78 12.81
C ALA A 142 16.48 3.50 12.56
N PRO A 143 15.16 3.47 12.85
CA PRO A 143 14.34 2.31 12.57
C PRO A 143 14.53 1.93 11.09
N LEU A 144 15.05 0.74 10.84
CA LEU A 144 15.26 0.21 9.49
C LEU A 144 13.91 0.22 8.77
N ASN A 145 13.86 0.85 7.60
CA ASN A 145 12.65 0.93 6.80
C ASN A 145 12.31 -0.46 6.26
N THR A 146 11.19 -1.03 6.72
CA THR A 146 10.79 -2.41 6.44
C THR A 146 10.49 -2.69 4.98
N THR A 147 10.22 -1.65 4.20
CA THR A 147 9.97 -1.75 2.76
C THR A 147 11.25 -1.98 1.95
N GLN A 148 12.41 -1.67 2.53
CA GLN A 148 13.74 -1.81 1.92
C GLN A 148 14.60 -2.92 2.56
N THR A 149 14.10 -3.56 3.62
CA THR A 149 14.78 -4.71 4.22
C THR A 149 14.53 -5.93 3.33
N PRO A 150 15.53 -6.54 2.68
CA PRO A 150 15.32 -7.78 1.96
C PRO A 150 15.11 -8.95 2.93
N ASN A 151 14.46 -10.03 2.52
CA ASN A 151 14.48 -11.29 3.27
C ASN A 151 15.82 -12.04 3.08
N PHE A 152 15.98 -13.23 3.67
CA PHE A 152 17.23 -14.00 3.52
C PHE A 152 17.49 -14.50 2.09
N LYS A 153 16.49 -14.44 1.20
CA LYS A 153 16.65 -14.72 -0.23
C LYS A 153 17.05 -13.47 -1.03
N GLY A 154 17.11 -12.30 -0.42
CA GLY A 154 17.37 -11.03 -1.10
C GLY A 154 16.12 -10.38 -1.72
N GLU A 155 14.92 -10.94 -1.48
CA GLU A 155 13.66 -10.42 -2.02
C GLU A 155 13.17 -9.25 -1.15
N LEU A 156 12.68 -8.18 -1.75
CA LEU A 156 12.01 -7.09 -1.04
C LEU A 156 10.50 -7.37 -0.90
N PRO A 157 9.78 -6.66 -0.01
CA PRO A 157 8.32 -6.81 0.11
C PRO A 157 7.58 -6.67 -1.24
N LYS A 158 8.04 -5.78 -2.13
CA LYS A 158 7.43 -5.62 -3.47
C LYS A 158 7.57 -6.85 -4.37
N ASP A 159 8.57 -7.68 -4.14
CA ASP A 159 8.89 -8.83 -4.98
C ASP A 159 8.03 -10.05 -4.56
N VAL A 160 7.47 -10.03 -3.34
CA VAL A 160 6.69 -11.14 -2.76
C VAL A 160 5.17 -10.94 -2.81
N VAL A 161 4.68 -9.84 -3.41
CA VAL A 161 3.25 -9.45 -3.50
C VAL A 161 2.37 -10.47 -4.24
N GLY A 162 2.97 -11.27 -5.13
CA GLY A 162 2.24 -12.17 -6.00
C GLY A 162 1.22 -11.41 -6.87
N ASN A 163 -0.02 -11.92 -6.91
CA ASN A 163 -1.08 -11.41 -7.79
C ASN A 163 -1.98 -10.33 -7.14
N ASN A 164 -1.71 -9.91 -5.90
CA ASN A 164 -2.52 -8.88 -5.24
C ASN A 164 -2.19 -7.48 -5.81
N LEU A 165 -3.00 -7.04 -6.78
CA LEU A 165 -2.82 -5.75 -7.46
C LEU A 165 -2.97 -4.54 -6.54
N PHE A 166 -3.78 -4.65 -5.48
CA PHE A 166 -3.98 -3.56 -4.53
C PHE A 166 -2.71 -3.31 -3.71
N ILE A 167 -2.12 -4.38 -3.16
CA ILE A 167 -0.87 -4.30 -2.40
C ILE A 167 0.28 -3.91 -3.32
N LYS A 168 0.29 -4.40 -4.57
CA LYS A 168 1.28 -4.01 -5.57
C LYS A 168 1.26 -2.50 -5.78
N LEU A 169 0.08 -1.93 -6.01
CA LEU A 169 -0.08 -0.48 -6.17
C LEU A 169 0.35 0.28 -4.91
N LEU A 170 -0.04 -0.21 -3.73
CA LEU A 170 0.34 0.41 -2.45
C LEU A 170 1.86 0.49 -2.31
N LEU A 171 2.56 -0.63 -2.50
CA LEU A 171 4.02 -0.65 -2.40
C LEU A 171 4.67 0.20 -3.49
N GLU A 172 4.16 0.19 -4.72
CA GLU A 172 4.65 1.08 -5.77
C GLU A 172 4.53 2.56 -5.39
N THR A 173 3.42 2.98 -4.76
CA THR A 173 3.30 4.35 -4.25
C THR A 173 4.22 4.66 -3.07
N VAL A 174 4.60 3.65 -2.29
CA VAL A 174 5.61 3.79 -1.23
C VAL A 174 6.99 4.07 -1.85
N PHE A 175 7.34 3.41 -2.97
CA PHE A 175 8.56 3.72 -3.71
C PHE A 175 8.56 5.15 -4.26
N ASP A 176 7.42 5.65 -4.77
CA ASP A 176 7.33 7.05 -5.21
C ASP A 176 7.65 8.04 -4.07
N VAL A 177 7.28 7.71 -2.82
CA VAL A 177 7.63 8.51 -1.64
C VAL A 177 9.14 8.45 -1.35
N HIS A 178 9.75 7.27 -1.42
CA HIS A 178 11.20 7.10 -1.21
C HIS A 178 12.04 7.80 -2.27
N ASP A 179 11.62 7.75 -3.53
CA ASP A 179 12.34 8.38 -4.63
C ASP A 179 12.41 9.91 -4.47
N VAL A 180 11.39 10.51 -3.83
CA VAL A 180 11.31 11.97 -3.64
C VAL A 180 11.88 12.43 -2.31
N PHE A 181 11.58 11.74 -1.21
CA PHE A 181 11.97 12.16 0.16
C PHE A 181 13.18 11.41 0.71
N GLY A 182 13.56 10.29 0.09
CA GLY A 182 14.53 9.35 0.64
C GLY A 182 13.94 8.38 1.66
N VAL A 183 14.62 7.25 1.85
CA VAL A 183 14.19 6.13 2.71
C VAL A 183 14.19 6.48 4.21
N ALA A 184 14.93 7.52 4.62
CA ALA A 184 15.09 7.93 6.02
C ALA A 184 14.19 9.11 6.43
N TYR A 185 13.17 9.43 5.63
CA TYR A 185 12.30 10.57 5.90
C TYR A 185 11.39 10.31 7.11
N LYS A 186 11.60 11.06 8.20
CA LYS A 186 10.86 10.87 9.45
C LYS A 186 9.34 11.09 9.34
N GLY A 187 8.90 11.90 8.37
CA GLY A 187 7.48 12.20 8.15
C GLY A 187 6.79 11.23 7.18
N GLU A 188 7.43 10.12 6.84
CA GLU A 188 6.95 9.14 5.86
C GLU A 188 5.53 8.63 6.15
N PRO A 189 5.13 8.24 7.39
CA PRO A 189 3.79 7.73 7.62
C PRO A 189 2.70 8.79 7.36
N LYS A 190 2.98 10.07 7.64
CA LYS A 190 2.08 11.18 7.30
C LYS A 190 1.93 11.34 5.78
N VAL A 191 3.00 11.12 5.01
CA VAL A 191 2.95 11.14 3.54
C VAL A 191 2.15 9.95 3.02
N HIS A 192 2.35 8.74 3.58
CA HIS A 192 1.57 7.56 3.21
C HIS A 192 0.09 7.72 3.51
N ARG A 193 -0.28 8.36 4.64
CA ARG A 193 -1.68 8.73 4.92
C ARG A 193 -2.26 9.64 3.83
N MET A 194 -1.53 10.69 3.45
CA MET A 194 -1.92 11.56 2.34
C MET A 194 -2.11 10.77 1.02
N VAL A 195 -1.17 9.88 0.68
CA VAL A 195 -1.28 9.00 -0.50
C VAL A 195 -2.50 8.09 -0.40
N GLY A 196 -2.80 7.54 0.78
CA GLY A 196 -4.02 6.78 1.05
C GLY A 196 -5.29 7.58 0.79
N CYS A 197 -5.33 8.85 1.18
CA CYS A 197 -6.45 9.75 0.90
C CYS A 197 -6.58 10.03 -0.60
N LEU A 198 -5.46 10.25 -1.29
CA LEU A 198 -5.43 10.48 -2.74
C LEU A 198 -5.96 9.27 -3.51
N ARG A 199 -5.70 8.04 -3.06
CA ARG A 199 -6.29 6.81 -3.64
C ARG A 199 -7.82 6.77 -3.54
N ARG A 200 -8.39 7.37 -2.50
CA ARG A 200 -9.86 7.48 -2.34
C ARG A 200 -10.45 8.56 -3.23
N ILE A 201 -9.72 9.66 -3.40
CA ILE A 201 -10.15 10.84 -4.17
C ILE A 201 -10.02 10.61 -5.67
N TRP A 202 -8.92 9.99 -6.13
CA TRP A 202 -8.54 9.99 -7.54
C TRP A 202 -9.59 9.39 -8.50
N PRO A 203 -10.30 8.29 -8.18
CA PRO A 203 -11.37 7.78 -9.05
C PRO A 203 -12.57 8.72 -9.17
N LEU A 204 -12.78 9.62 -8.20
CA LEU A 204 -13.85 10.63 -8.19
C LEU A 204 -13.41 11.94 -8.84
N TRP A 205 -12.14 12.30 -8.65
CA TRP A 205 -11.49 13.47 -9.21
C TRP A 205 -10.11 13.06 -9.72
N MET A 206 -10.00 12.87 -11.04
CA MET A 206 -8.78 12.44 -11.72
C MET A 206 -7.79 13.59 -11.86
N PHE A 207 -7.29 14.12 -10.75
CA PHE A 207 -6.40 15.29 -10.73
C PHE A 207 -5.09 15.06 -11.49
N GLU A 208 -4.59 16.08 -12.18
CA GLU A 208 -3.39 15.99 -13.03
C GLU A 208 -2.52 17.26 -12.93
N GLY A 209 -3.16 18.44 -12.90
CA GLY A 209 -2.45 19.70 -12.99
C GLY A 209 -1.66 20.02 -11.72
N GLN A 210 -0.48 20.64 -11.88
CA GLN A 210 0.34 21.08 -10.73
C GLN A 210 -0.45 21.96 -9.76
N GLN A 211 -1.39 22.77 -10.25
CA GLN A 211 -2.25 23.61 -9.41
C GLN A 211 -3.28 22.80 -8.63
N GLU A 212 -3.96 21.84 -9.27
CA GLU A 212 -4.89 20.92 -8.59
C GLU A 212 -4.16 20.16 -7.48
N VAL A 213 -3.00 19.61 -7.82
CA VAL A 213 -2.14 18.88 -6.89
C VAL A 213 -1.68 19.77 -5.74
N ALA A 214 -1.19 20.97 -6.01
CA ALA A 214 -0.76 21.91 -4.99
C ALA A 214 -1.89 22.26 -4.02
N SER A 215 -3.10 22.48 -4.52
CA SER A 215 -4.29 22.74 -3.72
C SER A 215 -4.69 21.53 -2.86
N LEU A 216 -4.68 20.32 -3.44
CA LEU A 216 -4.95 19.08 -2.71
C LEU A 216 -3.93 18.83 -1.59
N VAL A 217 -2.64 19.05 -1.85
CA VAL A 217 -1.59 18.92 -0.83
C VAL A 217 -1.83 19.87 0.34
N ARG A 218 -2.18 21.14 0.07
CA ARG A 218 -2.47 22.12 1.14
C ARG A 218 -3.59 21.65 2.06
N VAL A 219 -4.66 21.09 1.49
CA VAL A 219 -5.87 20.69 2.22
C VAL A 219 -5.69 19.36 2.94
N ILE A 220 -5.18 18.34 2.24
CA ILE A 220 -5.09 16.96 2.75
C ILE A 220 -3.93 16.85 3.73
N TYR A 221 -2.77 17.42 3.42
CA TYR A 221 -1.58 17.33 4.28
C TYR A 221 -1.53 18.44 5.36
N ASP A 222 -2.40 19.45 5.24
CA ASP A 222 -2.47 20.60 6.13
C ASP A 222 -1.15 21.37 6.21
N THR A 223 -0.71 21.85 5.04
CA THR A 223 0.59 22.51 4.88
C THR A 223 0.48 23.79 4.10
N ARG A 224 1.35 24.75 4.42
CA ARG A 224 1.50 26.00 3.69
C ARG A 224 2.48 25.80 2.53
N SER A 225 2.35 26.64 1.50
CA SER A 225 3.31 26.65 0.37
C SER A 225 4.74 26.99 0.79
N SER A 226 4.90 27.61 1.97
CA SER A 226 6.20 27.97 2.56
C SER A 226 6.89 26.81 3.27
N ASP A 227 6.22 25.66 3.44
CA ASP A 227 6.82 24.48 4.07
C ASP A 227 7.92 23.92 3.16
N PRO A 228 9.14 23.65 3.68
CA PRO A 228 10.24 23.11 2.89
C PRO A 228 9.92 21.75 2.23
N ALA A 229 9.02 20.96 2.81
CA ALA A 229 8.57 19.69 2.24
C ALA A 229 7.52 19.86 1.13
N PHE A 230 6.88 21.04 1.00
CA PHE A 230 5.74 21.25 0.11
C PHE A 230 6.03 20.88 -1.35
N GLY A 231 7.16 21.33 -1.89
CA GLY A 231 7.54 21.02 -3.26
C GLY A 231 7.72 19.51 -3.50
N ASN A 232 8.25 18.79 -2.52
CA ASN A 232 8.42 17.35 -2.57
C ASN A 232 7.08 16.62 -2.41
N LEU A 233 6.18 17.10 -1.55
CA LEU A 233 4.81 16.57 -1.45
C LEU A 233 4.09 16.66 -2.79
N VAL A 234 4.16 17.81 -3.46
CA VAL A 234 3.58 18.00 -4.80
C VAL A 234 4.16 17.02 -5.81
N LYS A 235 5.48 16.79 -5.81
CA LYS A 235 6.12 15.79 -6.69
C LYS A 235 5.61 14.37 -6.44
N VAL A 236 5.47 13.96 -5.18
CA VAL A 236 4.90 12.65 -4.82
C VAL A 236 3.49 12.52 -5.38
N VAL A 237 2.62 13.51 -5.17
CA VAL A 237 1.24 13.44 -5.65
C VAL A 237 1.15 13.39 -7.18
N ILE A 238 2.03 14.12 -7.89
CA ILE A 238 2.13 14.02 -9.36
C ILE A 238 2.54 12.60 -9.78
N ALA A 239 3.60 12.04 -9.18
CA ALA A 239 4.06 10.69 -9.49
C ALA A 239 2.99 9.63 -9.23
N VAL A 240 2.29 9.73 -8.10
CA VAL A 240 1.18 8.86 -7.74
C VAL A 240 0.02 8.97 -8.75
N SER A 241 -0.32 10.19 -9.20
CA SER A 241 -1.35 10.38 -10.23
C SER A 241 -0.93 9.82 -11.59
N GLU A 242 0.32 10.03 -12.03
CA GLU A 242 0.88 9.40 -13.23
C GLU A 242 0.76 7.86 -13.17
N ARG A 243 1.06 7.27 -12.01
CA ARG A 243 0.92 5.83 -11.80
C ARG A 243 -0.53 5.36 -11.91
N PHE A 244 -1.47 6.06 -11.28
CA PHE A 244 -2.90 5.76 -11.37
C PHE A 244 -3.43 5.86 -12.81
N ARG A 245 -2.95 6.84 -13.58
CA ARG A 245 -3.29 6.95 -15.00
C ARG A 245 -2.74 5.78 -15.81
N SER A 246 -1.50 5.39 -15.56
CA SER A 246 -0.84 4.29 -16.27
C SER A 246 -1.57 2.96 -16.04
N ILE A 247 -1.91 2.61 -14.79
CA ILE A 247 -2.60 1.34 -14.48
C ILE A 247 -4.02 1.29 -15.07
N VAL A 248 -4.79 2.38 -15.00
CA VAL A 248 -6.14 2.45 -15.57
C VAL A 248 -6.07 2.38 -17.09
N SER A 249 -5.13 3.09 -17.70
CA SER A 249 -4.92 3.04 -19.15
C SER A 249 -4.48 1.66 -19.61
N SER A 250 -3.62 0.98 -18.86
CA SER A 250 -3.20 -0.40 -19.18
C SER A 250 -4.40 -1.37 -19.19
N ASP A 251 -5.31 -1.27 -18.23
CA ASP A 251 -6.52 -2.10 -18.21
C ASP A 251 -7.52 -1.70 -19.30
N GLY A 252 -7.63 -0.40 -19.58
CA GLY A 252 -8.40 0.14 -20.71
C GLY A 252 -7.91 -0.36 -22.06
N VAL A 253 -6.58 -0.39 -22.28
CA VAL A 253 -5.97 -0.96 -23.49
C VAL A 253 -6.21 -2.47 -23.58
N ARG A 254 -6.21 -3.20 -22.46
CA ARG A 254 -6.58 -4.63 -22.46
C ARG A 254 -8.04 -4.83 -22.89
N LEU A 255 -8.96 -3.94 -22.49
CA LEU A 255 -10.35 -3.95 -22.96
C LEU A 255 -10.45 -3.62 -24.45
N ALA A 256 -9.76 -2.56 -24.91
CA ALA A 256 -9.73 -2.16 -26.31
C ALA A 256 -9.16 -3.26 -27.22
N THR A 257 -8.10 -3.92 -26.79
CA THR A 257 -7.48 -5.05 -27.52
C THR A 257 -8.46 -6.22 -27.65
N ARG A 258 -9.21 -6.54 -26.59
CA ARG A 258 -10.27 -7.57 -26.65
C ARG A 258 -11.39 -7.19 -27.61
N LEU A 259 -11.76 -5.91 -27.67
CA LEU A 259 -12.77 -5.44 -28.61
C LEU A 259 -12.26 -5.50 -30.06
N LEU A 260 -11.05 -5.03 -30.33
CA LEU A 260 -10.45 -5.14 -31.68
C LEU A 260 -10.35 -6.58 -32.17
N ARG A 261 -9.98 -7.53 -31.29
CA ARG A 261 -9.93 -8.95 -31.65
C ARG A 261 -11.30 -9.52 -32.04
N LYS A 262 -12.40 -9.02 -31.47
CA LYS A 262 -13.75 -9.45 -31.86
C LYS A 262 -14.15 -8.97 -33.26
N HIS A 263 -13.47 -7.94 -33.78
CA HIS A 263 -13.73 -7.34 -35.09
C HIS A 263 -12.51 -7.47 -36.01
N ASP A 264 -11.69 -8.51 -35.83
CA ASP A 264 -10.53 -8.83 -36.68
C ASP A 264 -9.53 -7.66 -36.88
N GLY A 265 -9.42 -6.77 -35.89
CA GLY A 265 -8.54 -5.58 -35.96
C GLY A 265 -9.14 -4.39 -36.71
N ASP A 266 -10.43 -4.40 -37.06
CA ASP A 266 -11.11 -3.23 -37.62
C ASP A 266 -11.53 -2.25 -36.52
N ILE A 267 -10.81 -1.13 -36.46
CA ILE A 267 -11.08 -0.04 -35.51
C ILE A 267 -12.42 0.66 -35.77
N GLN A 268 -12.88 0.74 -37.02
CA GLN A 268 -14.13 1.44 -37.34
C GLN A 268 -15.33 0.59 -36.93
N ALA A 269 -15.29 -0.72 -37.18
CA ALA A 269 -16.29 -1.65 -36.66
C ALA A 269 -16.33 -1.63 -35.12
N ALA A 270 -15.17 -1.68 -34.46
CA ALA A 270 -15.08 -1.60 -33.00
C ALA A 270 -15.64 -0.28 -32.43
N ARG A 271 -15.36 0.86 -33.09
CA ARG A 271 -15.92 2.16 -32.71
C ARG A 271 -17.43 2.23 -32.94
N HIS A 272 -17.91 1.68 -34.05
CA HIS A 272 -19.34 1.59 -34.33
C HIS A 272 -20.05 0.83 -33.21
N THR A 273 -19.61 -0.38 -32.88
CA THR A 273 -20.15 -1.20 -31.78
C THR A 273 -20.13 -0.46 -30.43
N LEU A 274 -19.06 0.28 -30.10
CA LEU A 274 -19.01 1.12 -28.90
C LEU A 274 -20.08 2.20 -28.87
N THR A 275 -20.41 2.79 -30.03
CA THR A 275 -21.40 3.88 -30.13
C THR A 275 -22.84 3.40 -30.26
N SER A 276 -23.09 2.32 -31.00
CA SER A 276 -24.43 1.86 -31.37
C SER A 276 -24.96 0.73 -30.50
N GLU A 277 -24.09 -0.16 -30.02
CA GLU A 277 -24.51 -1.38 -29.31
C GLU A 277 -24.33 -1.28 -27.80
N TRP A 278 -23.29 -0.59 -27.33
CA TRP A 278 -22.98 -0.51 -25.91
C TRP A 278 -23.85 0.52 -25.20
N THR A 279 -24.61 0.07 -24.21
CA THR A 279 -25.41 0.95 -23.36
C THR A 279 -24.52 1.77 -22.42
N SER A 280 -25.02 2.92 -21.97
CA SER A 280 -24.35 3.74 -20.95
C SER A 280 -24.11 2.96 -19.65
N GLU A 281 -25.01 2.04 -19.30
CA GLU A 281 -24.86 1.14 -18.16
C GLU A 281 -23.64 0.24 -18.32
N GLN A 282 -23.53 -0.43 -19.46
CA GLN A 282 -22.44 -1.35 -19.75
C GLN A 282 -21.08 -0.64 -19.73
N LYS A 283 -20.98 0.56 -20.34
CA LYS A 283 -19.75 1.38 -20.33
C LYS A 283 -19.32 1.73 -18.92
N ARG A 284 -20.26 2.18 -18.10
CA ARG A 284 -20.01 2.55 -16.70
C ARG A 284 -19.60 1.35 -15.88
N GLN A 285 -20.28 0.22 -16.04
CA GLN A 285 -19.97 -1.02 -15.32
C GLN A 285 -18.54 -1.48 -15.63
N LEU A 286 -18.13 -1.46 -16.90
CA LEU A 286 -16.74 -1.80 -17.29
C LEU A 286 -15.71 -0.86 -16.65
N LEU A 287 -15.95 0.45 -16.66
CA LEU A 287 -15.06 1.42 -16.02
C LEU A 287 -14.96 1.18 -14.51
N PHE A 288 -16.09 0.89 -13.87
CA PHE A 288 -16.15 0.64 -12.43
C PHE A 288 -15.43 -0.64 -12.03
N GLU A 289 -15.46 -1.68 -12.87
CA GLU A 289 -14.65 -2.87 -12.65
C GLU A 289 -13.14 -2.57 -12.72
N ILE A 290 -12.70 -1.66 -13.62
CA ILE A 290 -11.31 -1.17 -13.60
C ILE A 290 -11.01 -0.47 -12.28
N PHE A 291 -11.87 0.44 -11.83
CA PHE A 291 -11.62 1.15 -10.56
C PHE A 291 -11.63 0.22 -9.35
N LYS A 292 -12.59 -0.68 -9.22
CA LYS A 292 -12.66 -1.64 -8.10
C LYS A 292 -11.41 -2.52 -8.03
N ARG A 293 -10.82 -2.86 -9.18
CA ARG A 293 -9.61 -3.69 -9.25
C ARG A 293 -8.39 -3.04 -8.61
N TRP A 294 -8.27 -1.71 -8.69
CA TRP A 294 -7.11 -0.96 -8.22
C TRP A 294 -7.37 -0.15 -6.94
N PHE A 295 -8.62 0.30 -6.74
CA PHE A 295 -9.06 1.21 -5.68
C PHE A 295 -10.16 0.54 -4.85
N ARG A 296 -9.80 -0.42 -4.00
CA ARG A 296 -10.77 -1.20 -3.20
C ARG A 296 -11.61 -0.35 -2.25
N THR A 297 -11.06 0.75 -1.76
CA THR A 297 -11.75 1.69 -0.87
C THR A 297 -12.74 2.59 -1.61
N TRP A 298 -12.68 2.63 -2.94
CA TRP A 298 -13.61 3.40 -3.74
C TRP A 298 -14.97 2.71 -3.76
N LYS A 299 -16.01 3.49 -3.50
CA LYS A 299 -17.40 3.06 -3.56
C LYS A 299 -18.14 3.98 -4.50
N TRP A 300 -18.79 3.40 -5.51
CA TRP A 300 -19.69 4.14 -6.36
C TRP A 300 -20.88 4.67 -5.53
N ARG A 301 -21.14 5.96 -5.67
CA ARG A 301 -22.34 6.62 -5.16
C ARG A 301 -23.06 7.21 -6.37
N ARG A 302 -24.34 6.88 -6.52
CA ARG A 302 -25.15 7.31 -7.65
C ARG A 302 -25.26 8.83 -7.63
N HIS A 303 -24.89 9.45 -8.74
CA HIS A 303 -24.97 10.90 -8.92
C HIS A 303 -25.02 11.19 -10.41
N ASP A 304 -26.14 11.68 -10.91
CA ASP A 304 -26.44 11.70 -12.34
C ASP A 304 -25.40 12.46 -13.18
N GLU A 305 -24.89 13.59 -12.67
CA GLU A 305 -23.83 14.36 -13.35
C GLU A 305 -22.50 13.59 -13.42
N ARG A 306 -22.07 12.95 -12.32
CA ARG A 306 -20.85 12.14 -12.28
C ARG A 306 -20.99 10.89 -13.13
N ASP A 307 -22.12 10.20 -13.05
CA ASP A 307 -22.45 9.03 -13.86
C ASP A 307 -22.38 9.35 -15.36
N THR A 308 -22.85 10.53 -15.76
CA THR A 308 -22.71 11.04 -17.12
C THR A 308 -21.24 11.33 -17.47
N ALA A 309 -20.50 11.96 -16.57
CA ALA A 309 -19.07 12.25 -16.76
C ALA A 309 -18.22 10.97 -16.90
N TYR A 310 -18.50 9.91 -16.13
CA TYR A 310 -17.83 8.61 -16.25
C TYR A 310 -18.02 8.01 -17.65
N VAL A 311 -19.23 8.08 -18.21
CA VAL A 311 -19.53 7.56 -19.55
C VAL A 311 -18.83 8.40 -20.62
N GLN A 312 -18.85 9.73 -20.50
CA GLN A 312 -18.16 10.63 -21.44
C GLN A 312 -16.64 10.43 -21.41
N PHE A 313 -16.06 10.22 -20.22
CA PHE A 313 -14.66 9.85 -20.06
C PHE A 313 -14.38 8.52 -20.74
N PHE A 314 -15.18 7.48 -20.46
CA PHE A 314 -15.00 6.15 -21.02
C PHE A 314 -15.03 6.17 -22.55
N ASP A 315 -15.98 6.87 -23.16
CA ASP A 315 -16.06 6.96 -24.63
C ASP A 315 -14.82 7.63 -25.25
N ALA A 316 -14.36 8.74 -24.67
CA ALA A 316 -13.16 9.43 -25.13
C ALA A 316 -11.90 8.57 -24.93
N ALA A 317 -11.74 7.99 -23.74
CA ALA A 317 -10.60 7.16 -23.38
C ALA A 317 -10.55 5.87 -24.22
N MET A 318 -11.68 5.20 -24.43
CA MET A 318 -11.78 4.00 -25.26
C MET A 318 -11.43 4.29 -26.72
N GLY A 319 -11.84 5.44 -27.25
CA GLY A 319 -11.42 5.86 -28.59
C GLY A 319 -9.90 5.97 -28.75
N ALA A 320 -9.22 6.50 -27.73
CA ALA A 320 -7.76 6.60 -27.67
C ALA A 320 -7.08 5.24 -27.41
N TRP A 321 -7.64 4.40 -26.52
CA TRP A 321 -7.14 3.05 -26.26
C TRP A 321 -7.25 2.13 -27.48
N LEU A 322 -8.34 2.24 -28.25
CA LEU A 322 -8.49 1.53 -29.53
C LEU A 322 -7.44 1.98 -30.55
N GLN A 323 -7.19 3.29 -30.65
CA GLN A 323 -6.15 3.81 -31.53
C GLN A 323 -4.77 3.28 -31.13
N LEU A 324 -4.44 3.35 -29.84
CA LEU A 324 -3.18 2.84 -29.30
C LEU A 324 -3.03 1.32 -29.55
N ALA A 325 -4.07 0.53 -29.30
CA ALA A 325 -4.03 -0.91 -29.51
C ALA A 325 -3.88 -1.28 -31.00
N GLN A 326 -4.43 -0.45 -31.90
CA GLN A 326 -4.25 -0.59 -33.35
C GLN A 326 -2.83 -0.24 -33.79
N ASP A 327 -2.30 0.90 -33.34
CA ASP A 327 -0.97 1.39 -33.69
C ASP A 327 0.12 0.40 -33.25
N LEU A 328 -0.08 -0.24 -32.09
CA LEU A 328 0.79 -1.28 -31.56
C LEU A 328 0.48 -2.70 -32.07
N GLN A 329 -0.55 -2.86 -32.91
CA GLN A 329 -1.02 -4.15 -33.44
C GLN A 329 -1.25 -5.24 -32.36
N LEU A 330 -1.67 -4.84 -31.15
CA LEU A 330 -1.82 -5.74 -29.99
C LEU A 330 -2.86 -6.85 -30.21
N HIS A 331 -3.78 -6.64 -31.15
CA HIS A 331 -4.77 -7.63 -31.53
C HIS A 331 -4.13 -8.90 -32.13
N ARG A 332 -2.99 -8.79 -32.83
CA ARG A 332 -2.27 -9.90 -33.51
C ARG A 332 -1.37 -10.73 -32.60
N VAL A 333 -1.06 -10.23 -31.41
CA VAL A 333 -0.12 -10.86 -30.47
C VAL A 333 -0.62 -12.23 -29.95
N GLY A 334 -1.91 -12.55 -30.11
CA GLY A 334 -2.48 -13.85 -29.72
C GLY A 334 -2.32 -14.98 -30.75
N ASP A 335 -2.00 -14.68 -32.01
CA ASP A 335 -2.01 -15.69 -33.09
C ASP A 335 -0.64 -16.34 -33.35
N SER A 336 0.43 -15.88 -32.68
CA SER A 336 1.82 -16.29 -32.97
C SER A 336 2.46 -17.22 -31.93
N THR A 337 1.79 -17.52 -30.82
CA THR A 337 2.27 -18.48 -29.82
C THR A 337 1.37 -19.70 -29.78
N SER A 338 1.87 -20.80 -30.33
CA SER A 338 1.30 -22.14 -30.25
C SER A 338 0.88 -22.51 -28.82
N ALA A 339 -0.33 -23.04 -28.71
CA ALA A 339 -0.96 -23.57 -27.52
C ALA A 339 -0.02 -24.39 -26.62
N THR A 340 0.23 -23.91 -25.39
CA THR A 340 0.35 -24.70 -24.15
C THR A 340 0.69 -23.77 -22.98
N SER A 341 -0.31 -23.07 -22.46
CA SER A 341 -0.43 -22.69 -21.04
C SER A 341 -1.58 -21.72 -20.89
N ASN A 342 -2.41 -21.94 -19.88
CA ASN A 342 -3.44 -21.01 -19.41
C ASN A 342 -2.81 -19.79 -18.69
N GLU A 343 -1.64 -19.34 -19.12
CA GLU A 343 -1.05 -18.10 -18.66
C GLU A 343 -1.73 -16.96 -19.41
N TYR A 344 -2.46 -16.16 -18.64
CA TYR A 344 -2.96 -14.85 -19.02
C TYR A 344 -1.76 -14.04 -19.53
N ILE A 345 -1.49 -14.02 -20.85
CA ILE A 345 -0.41 -13.22 -21.42
C ILE A 345 -0.70 -11.78 -21.01
N ASP A 346 0.09 -11.29 -20.05
CA ASP A 346 -0.03 -9.96 -19.51
C ASP A 346 0.55 -9.00 -20.55
N THR A 347 -0.26 -8.66 -21.56
CA THR A 347 0.05 -7.61 -22.53
C THR A 347 -0.05 -6.24 -21.83
N ARG A 348 0.81 -6.01 -20.83
CA ARG A 348 1.00 -4.68 -20.24
C ARG A 348 1.78 -3.86 -21.25
N VAL A 349 1.15 -2.81 -21.74
CA VAL A 349 1.83 -1.79 -22.54
C VAL A 349 2.75 -1.01 -21.60
N ASP A 350 3.98 -0.76 -22.07
CA ASP A 350 4.95 0.02 -21.32
C ASP A 350 4.40 1.42 -20.98
N ALA A 351 4.67 1.87 -19.75
CA ALA A 351 4.26 3.17 -19.23
C ALA A 351 4.78 4.33 -20.11
N ALA A 352 5.98 4.20 -20.68
CA ALA A 352 6.54 5.20 -21.59
C ALA A 352 5.71 5.37 -22.88
N VAL A 353 5.10 4.28 -23.37
CA VAL A 353 4.23 4.31 -24.54
C VAL A 353 2.87 4.90 -24.19
N LEU A 354 2.30 4.52 -23.04
CA LEU A 354 1.06 5.11 -22.53
C LEU A 354 1.17 6.63 -22.38
N LYS A 355 2.32 7.13 -21.90
CA LYS A 355 2.59 8.56 -21.72
C LYS A 355 2.45 9.38 -23.02
N ARG A 356 2.69 8.78 -24.19
CA ARG A 356 2.54 9.46 -25.50
C ARG A 356 1.09 9.73 -25.88
N TYR A 357 0.16 8.90 -25.41
CA TYR A 357 -1.28 9.01 -25.71
C TYR A 357 -2.06 9.62 -24.55
N GLU A 358 -1.38 10.00 -23.47
CA GLU A 358 -1.98 10.44 -22.21
C GLU A 358 -2.92 11.64 -22.42
N LEU A 359 -2.50 12.65 -23.17
CA LEU A 359 -3.34 13.83 -23.47
C LEU A 359 -4.62 13.49 -24.22
N GLN A 360 -4.63 12.40 -25.01
CA GLN A 360 -5.82 11.96 -25.74
C GLN A 360 -6.74 11.13 -24.84
N ILE A 361 -6.16 10.23 -24.03
CA ILE A 361 -6.89 9.36 -23.11
C ILE A 361 -7.59 10.19 -22.03
N TRP A 362 -6.89 11.17 -21.45
CA TRP A 362 -7.34 11.93 -20.29
C TRP A 362 -8.01 13.26 -20.64
N LYS A 363 -8.28 13.51 -21.94
CA LYS A 363 -8.89 14.74 -22.44
C LYS A 363 -10.22 15.11 -21.77
N ARG A 364 -11.04 14.11 -21.43
CA ARG A 364 -12.34 14.27 -20.76
C ARG A 364 -12.34 13.69 -19.34
N ARG A 365 -11.20 13.76 -18.65
CA ARG A 365 -11.08 13.31 -17.26
C ARG A 365 -12.10 14.01 -16.36
N MET A 366 -12.45 13.36 -15.26
CA MET A 366 -13.34 13.94 -14.27
C MET A 366 -12.59 14.95 -13.42
N HIS A 367 -12.97 16.22 -13.52
CA HIS A 367 -12.47 17.28 -12.65
C HIS A 367 -13.53 18.38 -12.50
N PRO A 368 -13.59 19.07 -11.35
CA PRO A 368 -14.43 20.26 -11.22
C PRO A 368 -13.89 21.40 -12.11
N PRO A 369 -14.74 22.36 -12.51
CA PRO A 369 -14.26 23.51 -13.24
C PRO A 369 -13.27 24.31 -12.40
N PHE A 370 -12.27 24.89 -13.06
CA PHE A 370 -11.13 25.54 -12.40
C PHE A 370 -11.54 26.64 -11.41
N THR A 371 -12.59 27.39 -11.73
CA THR A 371 -13.13 28.45 -10.87
C THR A 371 -13.61 27.94 -9.51
N TYR A 372 -14.06 26.69 -9.44
CA TYR A 372 -14.56 26.07 -8.20
C TYR A 372 -13.47 25.30 -7.46
N MET A 373 -12.31 25.05 -8.09
CA MET A 373 -11.25 24.24 -7.50
C MET A 373 -10.64 24.90 -6.25
N GLU A 374 -10.40 26.22 -6.29
CA GLU A 374 -9.86 26.95 -5.15
C GLU A 374 -10.85 26.95 -3.98
N ASP A 375 -12.13 27.21 -4.25
CA ASP A 375 -13.20 27.16 -3.27
C ASP A 375 -13.32 25.77 -2.63
N LEU A 376 -13.33 24.70 -3.45
CA LEU A 376 -13.37 23.31 -2.98
C LEU A 376 -12.14 22.95 -2.14
N CYS A 377 -10.98 23.47 -2.53
CA CYS A 377 -9.72 23.25 -1.83
C CYS A 377 -9.40 24.34 -0.80
N THR A 378 -10.38 25.13 -0.35
CA THR A 378 -10.16 26.10 0.73
C THR A 378 -10.21 25.39 2.08
N HIS A 379 -11.11 24.41 2.22
CA HIS A 379 -11.30 23.64 3.46
C HIS A 379 -11.53 22.16 3.18
N LEU A 380 -10.98 21.29 4.02
CA LEU A 380 -11.18 19.84 3.91
C LEU A 380 -12.67 19.48 3.93
N THR A 381 -13.48 20.14 4.75
CA THR A 381 -14.92 19.88 4.83
C THR A 381 -15.66 20.17 3.52
N ALA A 382 -15.24 21.20 2.78
CA ALA A 382 -15.81 21.50 1.47
C ALA A 382 -15.46 20.40 0.46
N LEU A 383 -14.21 19.94 0.47
CA LEU A 383 -13.74 18.82 -0.34
C LEU A 383 -14.48 17.51 0.01
N GLU A 384 -14.62 17.20 1.30
CA GLU A 384 -15.36 16.04 1.81
C GLU A 384 -16.83 16.08 1.39
N SER A 385 -17.47 17.25 1.49
CA SER A 385 -18.86 17.44 1.08
C SER A 385 -19.03 17.21 -0.43
N HIS A 386 -18.14 17.76 -1.25
CA HIS A 386 -18.22 17.61 -2.71
C HIS A 386 -17.96 16.17 -3.17
N LEU A 387 -16.97 15.51 -2.56
CA LEU A 387 -16.62 14.12 -2.90
C LEU A 387 -17.51 13.09 -2.21
N GLU A 388 -18.37 13.51 -1.26
CA GLU A 388 -19.19 12.67 -0.39
C GLU A 388 -18.36 11.64 0.39
N LEU A 389 -17.14 12.05 0.80
CA LEU A 389 -16.22 11.24 1.57
C LEU A 389 -16.15 11.78 2.99
N ALA A 390 -16.76 11.06 3.93
CA ALA A 390 -16.57 11.36 5.35
C ALA A 390 -15.15 10.95 5.75
N HIS A 391 -14.36 11.88 6.30
CA HIS A 391 -13.03 11.66 6.88
C HIS A 391 -11.88 11.46 5.88
N LEU A 392 -11.58 12.50 5.11
CA LEU A 392 -10.39 12.57 4.25
C LEU A 392 -9.09 12.82 5.03
N LYS A 393 -9.11 13.24 6.30
CA LYS A 393 -7.96 13.25 7.22
C LYS A 393 -8.12 12.12 8.23
N THR A 394 -7.60 10.93 7.93
CA THR A 394 -7.47 9.83 8.90
C THR A 394 -6.04 9.35 8.93
#